data_AF-A0A2V7MPH5-F1
#
_entry.id   AF-A0A2V7MPH5-F1
#
_cell.length_a   1.000
_cell.length_b   1.000
_cell.length_c   1.000
_cell.angle_alpha   90.00
_cell.angle_beta   90.00
_cell.angle_gamma   90.00
#
_symmetry.space_group_name_H-M   'P 1'
#
loop_
_entity.id
_entity.type
_entity.pdbx_description
1 polymer ?
#
loop_
_entity_poly.entity_id
_entity_poly.type
_entity_poly.pdbx_seq_one_letter_code
_entity_poly.pdbx_strand_id
1 'polypeptide(L)'
;MDRDRELLRHFLAALAYRTQKAVRAAPDHYAGFSAGNRVRTPAELLRHMSALMGYVRTYFVGGSYPMKPEPLPTFQEEIARFHELLEAVGGLLASGAPCSISTEQLLQGPFADAMTHVGQLAMLRRLAESPVPPENFIYADIRADRLDADQPPPARPDERWPEAPSSSGDVVERQ
;
A
#
# COMPACT_ATOMS: atom_id res chain seq x y z
N MET A 1 0.25 -27.18 7.82
CA MET A 1 -0.07 -25.76 7.57
C MET A 1 0.89 -24.94 8.41
N ASP A 2 1.68 -24.08 7.76
CA ASP A 2 2.63 -23.19 8.43
C ASP A 2 1.87 -21.91 8.82
N ARG A 3 1.52 -21.82 10.11
CA ARG A 3 0.69 -20.75 10.64
C ARG A 3 1.34 -19.37 10.47
N ASP A 4 2.66 -19.30 10.55
CA ASP A 4 3.37 -18.03 10.43
C ASP A 4 3.29 -17.53 9.00
N ARG A 5 3.48 -18.41 8.01
CA ARG A 5 3.30 -18.05 6.59
C ARG A 5 1.87 -17.62 6.28
N GLU A 6 0.87 -18.26 6.88
CA GLU A 6 -0.54 -17.83 6.74
C GLU A 6 -0.77 -16.43 7.31
N LEU A 7 -0.22 -16.14 8.50
CA LEU A 7 -0.29 -14.82 9.11
C LEU A 7 0.44 -13.77 8.28
N LEU A 8 1.62 -14.09 7.74
CA LEU A 8 2.35 -13.21 6.84
C LEU A 8 1.56 -12.93 5.55
N ARG A 9 0.93 -13.94 4.95
CA ARG A 9 0.05 -13.73 3.78
C ARG A 9 -1.15 -12.84 4.11
N HIS A 10 -1.74 -13.02 5.29
CA HIS A 10 -2.82 -12.13 5.73
C HIS A 10 -2.31 -10.70 5.98
N PHE A 11 -1.10 -10.54 6.49
CA PHE A 11 -0.44 -9.23 6.61
C PHE A 11 -0.24 -8.58 5.23
N LEU A 12 0.20 -9.34 4.21
CA LEU A 12 0.30 -8.85 2.84
C LEU A 12 -1.06 -8.41 2.29
N ALA A 13 -2.15 -9.11 2.63
CA ALA A 13 -3.49 -8.68 2.24
C ALA A 13 -3.90 -7.37 2.91
N ALA A 14 -3.55 -7.20 4.20
CA ALA A 14 -3.79 -5.93 4.89
C ALA A 14 -2.96 -4.79 4.27
N LEU A 15 -1.73 -5.08 3.86
CA LEU A 15 -0.87 -4.15 3.12
C LEU A 15 -1.49 -3.80 1.75
N ALA A 16 -1.94 -4.79 0.98
CA ALA A 16 -2.62 -4.61 -0.31
C ALA A 16 -3.83 -3.67 -0.16
N TYR A 17 -4.74 -4.02 0.76
CA TYR A 17 -5.96 -3.28 1.02
C TYR A 17 -5.69 -1.83 1.43
N ARG A 18 -4.78 -1.62 2.39
CA ARG A 18 -4.50 -0.28 2.93
C ARG A 18 -3.75 0.60 1.95
N THR A 19 -2.82 0.04 1.16
CA THR A 19 -2.18 0.76 0.05
C THR A 19 -3.23 1.17 -0.97
N GLN A 20 -4.09 0.25 -1.40
CA GLN A 20 -5.12 0.54 -2.39
C GLN A 20 -6.11 1.60 -1.88
N LYS A 21 -6.49 1.53 -0.60
CA LYS A 21 -7.31 2.56 0.05
C LYS A 21 -6.64 3.94 0.02
N ALA A 22 -5.31 4.01 0.15
CA ALA A 22 -4.57 5.27 0.11
C ALA A 22 -4.44 5.85 -1.32
N VAL A 23 -4.36 5.02 -2.36
CA VAL A 23 -4.10 5.46 -3.73
C VAL A 23 -5.35 5.52 -4.63
N ARG A 24 -6.43 4.80 -4.29
CA ARG A 24 -7.65 4.77 -5.12
C ARG A 24 -8.32 6.14 -5.17
N ALA A 25 -8.85 6.48 -6.36
CA ALA A 25 -9.52 7.76 -6.62
C ALA A 25 -8.70 8.98 -6.16
N ALA A 26 -7.36 8.86 -6.17
CA ALA A 26 -6.51 10.00 -5.93
C ALA A 26 -6.50 10.93 -7.15
N PRO A 27 -6.45 12.26 -6.94
CA PRO A 27 -6.38 13.21 -8.05
C PRO A 27 -5.04 13.11 -8.76
N ASP A 28 -4.98 13.55 -10.02
CA ASP A 28 -3.80 13.39 -10.88
C ASP A 28 -2.52 14.01 -10.29
N HIS A 29 -2.65 15.10 -9.53
CA HIS A 29 -1.50 15.75 -8.88
C HIS A 29 -0.95 14.98 -7.68
N TYR A 30 -1.69 14.01 -7.12
CA TYR A 30 -1.28 13.30 -5.92
C TYR A 30 0.03 12.54 -6.13
N ALA A 31 0.20 11.85 -7.25
CA ALA A 31 1.39 11.04 -7.53
C ALA A 31 2.70 11.85 -7.42
N GLY A 32 2.66 13.10 -7.86
CA GLY A 32 3.78 14.04 -7.84
C GLY A 32 3.80 14.99 -6.64
N PHE A 33 2.85 14.87 -5.70
CA PHE A 33 2.75 15.78 -4.57
C PHE A 33 4.02 15.73 -3.71
N SER A 34 4.60 16.90 -3.45
CA SER A 34 5.80 17.05 -2.63
C SER A 34 5.50 17.85 -1.37
N ALA A 35 5.73 17.25 -0.21
CA ALA A 35 5.62 17.91 1.08
C ALA A 35 6.87 18.77 1.43
N GLY A 36 7.79 18.96 0.48
CA GLY A 36 9.07 19.62 0.70
C GLY A 36 10.05 18.78 1.52
N ASN A 37 11.14 19.40 1.98
CA ASN A 37 12.13 18.79 2.88
C ASN A 37 12.72 17.43 2.43
N ARG A 38 12.75 17.19 1.11
CA ARG A 38 13.20 15.91 0.49
C ARG A 38 12.37 14.69 0.91
N VAL A 39 11.12 14.89 1.34
CA VAL A 39 10.15 13.81 1.52
C VAL A 39 9.85 13.19 0.16
N ARG A 40 9.81 11.86 0.09
CA ARG A 40 9.44 11.12 -1.12
C ARG A 40 8.02 11.46 -1.54
N THR A 41 7.78 11.62 -2.84
CA THR A 41 6.42 11.75 -3.38
C THR A 41 5.65 10.41 -3.24
N PRO A 42 4.31 10.40 -3.38
CA PRO A 42 3.55 9.15 -3.37
C PRO A 42 4.01 8.12 -4.41
N ALA A 43 4.34 8.55 -5.63
CA ALA A 43 4.91 7.66 -6.64
C ALA A 43 6.27 7.08 -6.20
N GLU A 44 7.12 7.89 -5.57
CA GLU A 44 8.42 7.42 -5.05
C GLU A 44 8.29 6.46 -3.88
N LEU A 45 7.32 6.68 -2.98
CA LEU A 45 7.00 5.76 -1.89
C LEU A 45 6.51 4.42 -2.42
N LEU A 46 5.55 4.43 -3.36
CA LEU A 46 4.99 3.21 -3.93
C LEU A 46 6.04 2.38 -4.71
N ARG A 47 6.89 3.06 -5.45
CA ARG A 47 8.06 2.45 -6.10
C ARG A 47 9.03 1.85 -5.10
N HIS A 48 9.27 2.51 -3.98
CA HIS A 48 10.13 1.98 -2.92
C HIS A 48 9.50 0.75 -2.25
N MET A 49 8.20 0.77 -1.98
CA MET A 49 7.45 -0.39 -1.48
C MET A 49 7.52 -1.57 -2.46
N SER A 50 7.45 -1.30 -3.77
CA SER A 50 7.68 -2.31 -4.81
C SER A 50 9.10 -2.89 -4.73
N ALA A 51 10.11 -2.04 -4.54
CA ALA A 51 11.49 -2.48 -4.36
C ALA A 51 11.67 -3.37 -3.12
N LEU A 52 10.94 -3.11 -2.02
CA LEU A 52 10.93 -3.97 -0.84
C LEU A 52 10.37 -5.37 -1.18
N MET A 53 9.27 -5.47 -1.94
CA MET A 53 8.72 -6.77 -2.34
C MET A 53 9.64 -7.49 -3.33
N GLY A 54 10.23 -6.77 -4.27
CA GLY A 54 11.26 -7.31 -5.17
C GLY A 54 12.48 -7.84 -4.39
N TYR A 55 12.92 -7.12 -3.36
CA TYR A 55 13.98 -7.55 -2.45
C TYR A 55 13.57 -8.79 -1.66
N VAL A 56 12.34 -8.86 -1.13
CA VAL A 56 11.84 -10.06 -0.46
C VAL A 56 11.93 -11.29 -1.35
N ARG A 57 11.58 -11.17 -2.64
CA ARG A 57 11.65 -12.29 -3.59
C ARG A 57 13.07 -12.88 -3.69
N THR A 58 14.13 -12.08 -3.56
CA THR A 58 15.51 -12.61 -3.67
C THR A 58 15.86 -13.59 -2.56
N TYR A 59 15.22 -13.50 -1.39
CA TYR A 59 15.38 -14.47 -0.30
C TYR A 59 14.74 -15.84 -0.59
N PHE A 60 13.80 -15.90 -1.53
CA PHE A 60 13.15 -17.14 -1.96
C PHE A 60 13.75 -17.73 -3.23
N VAL A 61 14.01 -16.89 -4.23
CA VAL A 61 14.43 -17.35 -5.57
C VAL A 61 15.89 -17.06 -5.91
N GLY A 62 16.62 -16.40 -5.00
CA GLY A 62 17.98 -15.93 -5.25
C GLY A 62 18.04 -14.70 -6.16
N GLY A 63 19.25 -14.30 -6.55
CA GLY A 63 19.49 -13.16 -7.43
C GLY A 63 19.44 -11.81 -6.72
N SER A 64 19.16 -10.76 -7.47
CA SER A 64 19.08 -9.38 -6.98
C SER A 64 17.86 -8.66 -7.54
N TYR A 65 17.45 -7.60 -6.84
CA TYR A 65 16.43 -6.67 -7.30
C TYR A 65 16.95 -5.23 -7.12
N PRO A 66 16.70 -4.31 -8.07
CA PRO A 66 17.17 -2.93 -7.94
C PRO A 66 16.61 -2.26 -6.68
N MET A 67 17.49 -1.70 -5.84
CA MET A 67 17.09 -0.94 -4.65
C MET A 67 16.25 0.30 -5.01
N LYS A 68 16.51 0.86 -6.20
CA LYS A 68 15.74 1.96 -6.78
C LYS A 68 15.38 1.59 -8.23
N PRO A 69 14.22 0.94 -8.45
CA PRO A 69 13.74 0.66 -9.79
C PRO A 69 13.56 1.95 -10.60
N GLU A 70 13.65 1.85 -11.92
CA GLU A 70 13.28 2.96 -12.79
C GLU A 70 11.79 3.31 -12.61
N PRO A 71 11.44 4.61 -12.69
CA PRO A 71 10.06 5.03 -12.58
C PRO A 71 9.26 4.51 -13.78
N LEU A 72 8.03 4.08 -13.54
CA LEU A 72 7.10 3.78 -14.61
C LEU A 72 6.44 5.08 -15.12
N PRO A 73 5.96 5.10 -16.39
CA PRO A 73 5.36 6.29 -16.99
C PRO A 73 4.17 6.86 -16.22
N THR A 74 3.36 6.00 -15.60
CA THR A 74 2.15 6.40 -14.90
C THR A 74 2.08 5.89 -13.46
N PHE A 75 1.31 6.61 -12.64
CA PHE A 75 1.05 6.17 -11.26
C PHE A 75 0.23 4.88 -11.19
N GLN A 76 -0.65 4.64 -12.17
CA GLN A 76 -1.41 3.38 -12.26
C GLN A 76 -0.50 2.18 -12.53
N GLU A 77 0.52 2.33 -13.38
CA GLU A 77 1.52 1.28 -13.61
C GLU A 77 2.37 1.03 -12.36
N GLU A 78 2.69 2.07 -11.57
CA GLU A 78 3.34 1.90 -10.27
C GLU A 78 2.47 1.11 -9.26
N ILE A 79 1.16 1.36 -9.24
CA ILE A 79 0.19 0.60 -8.43
C ILE A 79 0.15 -0.85 -8.90
N ALA A 80 0.02 -1.09 -10.21
CA ALA A 80 0.01 -2.44 -10.77
C ALA A 80 1.29 -3.21 -10.43
N ARG A 81 2.47 -2.60 -10.63
CA ARG A 81 3.77 -3.21 -10.29
C ARG A 81 3.85 -3.59 -8.81
N PHE A 82 3.36 -2.73 -7.91
CA PHE A 82 3.35 -3.02 -6.48
C PHE A 82 2.52 -4.28 -6.18
N HIS A 83 1.31 -4.36 -6.71
CA HIS A 83 0.40 -5.49 -6.50
C HIS A 83 0.92 -6.79 -7.14
N GLU A 84 1.49 -6.74 -8.35
CA GLU A 84 2.12 -7.91 -9.00
C GLU A 84 3.25 -8.50 -8.13
N LEU A 85 4.10 -7.65 -7.56
CA LEU A 85 5.17 -8.10 -6.68
C LEU A 85 4.64 -8.63 -5.35
N LEU A 86 3.56 -8.04 -4.84
CA LEU A 86 2.88 -8.49 -3.62
C LEU A 86 2.26 -9.88 -3.82
N GLU A 87 1.59 -10.12 -4.95
CA GLU A 87 1.07 -11.42 -5.37
C GLU A 87 2.20 -12.45 -5.52
N ALA A 88 3.31 -12.08 -6.15
CA ALA A 88 4.46 -12.96 -6.30
C ALA A 88 5.03 -13.40 -4.94
N VAL A 89 5.18 -12.48 -3.98
CA VAL A 89 5.61 -12.82 -2.62
C VAL A 89 4.56 -13.68 -1.91
N GLY A 90 3.27 -13.34 -2.04
CA GLY A 90 2.17 -14.12 -1.48
C GLY A 90 2.16 -15.57 -1.99
N GLY A 91 2.42 -15.77 -3.29
CA GLY A 91 2.55 -17.08 -3.92
C GLY A 91 3.74 -17.89 -3.39
N LEU A 92 4.88 -17.24 -3.15
CA LEU A 92 6.07 -17.87 -2.56
C LEU A 92 5.84 -18.31 -1.11
N LEU A 93 5.12 -17.49 -0.32
CA LEU A 93 4.71 -17.87 1.03
C LEU A 93 3.73 -19.06 0.98
N ALA A 94 2.76 -19.01 0.06
CA ALA A 94 1.72 -20.04 -0.09
C ALA A 94 2.28 -21.40 -0.51
N SER A 95 3.29 -21.42 -1.39
CA SER A 95 3.89 -22.64 -1.92
C SER A 95 4.79 -23.37 -0.92
N GLY A 96 5.11 -22.74 0.21
CA GLY A 96 6.09 -23.28 1.15
C GLY A 96 7.53 -23.20 0.63
N ALA A 97 7.81 -22.34 -0.37
CA ALA A 97 9.15 -22.18 -0.92
C ALA A 97 10.18 -21.90 0.19
N PRO A 98 11.39 -22.51 0.12
CA PRO A 98 12.46 -22.19 1.05
C PRO A 98 12.76 -20.69 1.05
N CYS A 99 12.97 -20.14 2.23
CA CYS A 99 13.38 -18.75 2.42
C CYS A 99 14.68 -18.74 3.20
N SER A 100 15.66 -17.94 2.79
CA SER A 100 16.95 -17.86 3.47
C SER A 100 16.92 -17.00 4.75
N ILE A 101 15.78 -16.38 5.06
CA ILE A 101 15.53 -15.63 6.30
C ILE A 101 14.26 -16.13 6.99
N SER A 102 14.11 -15.84 8.29
CA SER A 102 12.97 -16.29 9.09
C SER A 102 11.69 -15.49 8.79
N THR A 103 10.54 -16.01 9.24
CA THR A 103 9.24 -15.33 9.16
C THR A 103 9.23 -14.04 10.00
N GLU A 104 9.91 -14.02 11.15
CA GLU A 104 10.09 -12.81 11.96
C GLU A 104 10.93 -11.76 11.24
N GLN A 105 12.00 -12.16 10.55
CA GLN A 105 12.84 -11.24 9.78
C GLN A 105 12.07 -10.63 8.59
N LEU A 106 11.23 -11.41 7.92
CA LEU A 106 10.31 -10.90 6.90
C LEU A 106 9.34 -9.87 7.49
N LEU A 107 8.74 -10.18 8.63
CA LEU A 107 7.76 -9.31 9.29
C LEU A 107 8.38 -7.99 9.75
N GLN A 108 9.47 -8.05 10.53
CA GLN A 108 10.06 -6.87 11.17
C GLN A 108 10.80 -5.96 10.18
N GLY A 109 11.29 -6.52 9.07
CA GLY A 109 12.05 -5.79 8.05
C GLY A 109 11.13 -5.27 6.94
N PRO A 110 11.14 -5.90 5.76
CA PRO A 110 10.50 -5.34 4.57
C PRO A 110 8.99 -5.18 4.69
N PHE A 111 8.29 -6.02 5.46
CA PHE A 111 6.83 -5.95 5.58
C PHE A 111 6.40 -4.80 6.50
N ALA A 112 7.00 -4.65 7.68
CA ALA A 112 6.76 -3.53 8.58
C ALA A 112 7.17 -2.18 7.95
N ASP A 113 8.26 -2.15 7.19
CA ASP A 113 8.71 -0.96 6.47
C ASP A 113 7.70 -0.53 5.39
N ALA A 114 7.23 -1.48 4.56
CA ALA A 114 6.19 -1.22 3.59
C ALA A 114 4.88 -0.71 4.23
N MET A 115 4.45 -1.31 5.35
CA MET A 115 3.26 -0.86 6.09
C MET A 115 3.42 0.55 6.68
N THR A 116 4.63 0.92 7.10
CA THR A 116 4.94 2.27 7.58
C THR A 116 4.76 3.30 6.46
N HIS A 117 5.17 2.96 5.24
CA HIS A 117 4.98 3.82 4.07
C HIS A 117 3.51 4.00 3.67
N VAL A 118 2.62 3.05 3.97
CA VAL A 118 1.17 3.26 3.79
C VAL A 118 0.65 4.43 4.63
N GLY A 119 1.12 4.56 5.87
CA GLY A 119 0.78 5.70 6.73
C GLY A 119 1.24 7.03 6.12
N GLN A 120 2.42 7.04 5.50
CA GLN A 120 2.94 8.22 4.79
C GLN A 120 2.10 8.54 3.55
N LEU A 121 1.71 7.55 2.74
CA LEU A 121 0.81 7.73 1.60
C LEU A 121 -0.51 8.38 2.05
N ALA A 122 -1.13 7.87 3.11
CA ALA A 122 -2.38 8.41 3.65
C ALA A 122 -2.21 9.84 4.21
N MET A 123 -1.09 10.14 4.86
CA MET A 123 -0.78 11.49 5.32
C MET A 123 -0.60 12.46 4.14
N LEU A 124 0.12 12.05 3.10
CA LEU A 124 0.31 12.85 1.89
C LEU A 124 -1.01 13.06 1.14
N ARG A 125 -1.96 12.11 1.18
CA ARG A 125 -3.31 12.30 0.62
C ARG A 125 -4.02 13.49 1.25
N ARG A 126 -3.96 13.59 2.58
CA ARG A 126 -4.53 14.70 3.34
C ARG A 126 -3.84 16.02 3.02
N LEU A 127 -2.50 16.04 2.95
CA LEU A 127 -1.73 17.23 2.59
C LEU A 127 -1.96 17.69 1.14
N ALA A 128 -2.32 16.76 0.25
CA ALA A 128 -2.71 17.03 -1.13
C ALA A 128 -4.20 17.38 -1.29
N GLU A 129 -4.87 17.79 -0.19
CA GLU A 129 -6.29 18.21 -0.14
C GLU A 129 -7.29 17.15 -0.59
N SER A 130 -6.92 15.87 -0.49
CA SER A 130 -7.81 14.76 -0.86
C SER A 130 -7.66 13.62 0.13
N PRO A 131 -8.12 13.81 1.39
CA PRO A 131 -7.98 12.84 2.46
C PRO A 131 -8.68 11.52 2.16
N VAL A 132 -8.14 10.45 2.74
CA VAL A 132 -8.71 9.09 2.66
C VAL A 132 -9.87 8.98 3.66
N PRO A 133 -11.04 8.41 3.27
CA PRO A 133 -12.14 8.17 4.19
C PRO A 133 -11.72 7.25 5.35
N PRO A 134 -12.08 7.58 6.60
CA PRO A 134 -11.83 6.72 7.75
C PRO A 134 -12.61 5.42 7.65
N GLU A 135 -12.10 4.36 8.28
CA GLU A 135 -12.72 3.04 8.30
C GLU A 135 -12.19 2.20 9.46
N ASN A 136 -13.07 1.36 10.00
CA ASN A 136 -12.69 0.32 10.95
C ASN A 136 -12.15 -0.94 10.25
N PHE A 137 -10.82 -1.11 10.24
CA PHE A 137 -10.14 -2.25 9.63
C PHE A 137 -10.47 -3.61 10.27
N ILE A 138 -11.08 -3.67 11.47
CA ILE A 138 -11.56 -4.93 12.05
C ILE A 138 -12.65 -5.56 11.18
N TYR A 139 -13.43 -4.74 10.46
CA TYR A 139 -14.55 -5.19 9.63
C TYR A 139 -14.27 -5.09 8.13
N ALA A 140 -13.06 -4.68 7.72
CA ALA A 140 -12.69 -4.61 6.31
C ALA A 140 -12.60 -6.01 5.69
N ASP A 141 -13.00 -6.16 4.43
CA ASP A 141 -12.92 -7.44 3.69
C ASP A 141 -11.50 -7.71 3.20
N ILE A 142 -10.60 -8.03 4.15
CA ILE A 142 -9.20 -8.34 3.92
C ILE A 142 -9.02 -9.86 3.88
N ARG A 143 -8.58 -10.38 2.74
CA ARG A 143 -8.46 -11.82 2.52
C ARG A 143 -7.07 -12.19 1.98
N ALA A 144 -6.47 -13.24 2.53
CA ALA A 144 -5.10 -13.68 2.18
C ALA A 144 -4.94 -14.20 0.74
N ASP A 145 -6.05 -14.34 0.01
CA ASP A 145 -6.12 -14.70 -1.41
C ASP A 145 -6.32 -13.50 -2.35
N ARG A 146 -6.47 -12.27 -1.83
CA ARG A 146 -6.68 -11.05 -2.62
C ARG A 146 -5.55 -10.05 -2.39
N LEU A 147 -4.51 -10.14 -3.22
CA LEU A 147 -3.33 -9.28 -3.15
C LEU A 147 -3.22 -8.32 -4.35
N ASP A 148 -4.12 -8.44 -5.32
CA ASP A 148 -4.22 -7.61 -6.52
C ASP A 148 -4.78 -6.20 -6.23
N ALA A 149 -4.83 -5.35 -7.26
CA ALA A 149 -5.28 -3.96 -7.13
C ALA A 149 -6.82 -3.81 -7.01
N ASP A 150 -7.60 -4.85 -7.29
CA ASP A 150 -9.07 -4.85 -7.16
C ASP A 150 -9.50 -5.13 -5.71
N GLN A 151 -9.05 -4.26 -4.80
CA GLN A 151 -9.42 -4.32 -3.40
C GLN A 151 -10.85 -3.78 -3.19
N PRO A 152 -11.64 -4.42 -2.32
CA PRO A 152 -13.04 -4.05 -2.12
C PRO A 152 -13.17 -2.63 -1.56
N PRO A 153 -14.35 -1.99 -1.71
CA PRO A 153 -14.63 -0.74 -1.01
C PRO A 153 -14.73 -0.97 0.51
N PRO A 154 -14.63 0.11 1.31
CA PRO A 154 -14.84 0.03 2.76
C PRO A 154 -16.15 -0.66 3.14
N ALA A 155 -16.07 -1.67 4.00
CA ALA A 155 -17.24 -2.47 4.39
C ALA A 155 -18.09 -1.77 5.46
N ARG A 156 -17.44 -1.01 6.35
CA ARG A 156 -18.08 -0.16 7.36
C ARG A 156 -17.35 1.18 7.45
N PRO A 157 -17.68 2.15 6.56
CA PRO A 157 -17.15 3.50 6.69
C PRO A 157 -17.64 4.15 7.99
N ASP A 158 -16.82 4.99 8.61
CA ASP A 158 -17.25 5.71 9.81
C ASP A 158 -18.35 6.72 9.46
N GLU A 159 -19.39 6.80 10.28
CA GLU A 159 -20.55 7.70 10.06
C GLU A 159 -20.15 9.19 10.04
N ARG A 160 -19.04 9.53 10.72
CA ARG A 160 -18.52 10.90 10.81
C ARG A 160 -17.16 10.98 10.16
N TRP A 161 -17.04 11.85 9.16
CA TRP A 161 -15.78 12.16 8.48
C TRP A 161 -15.50 13.68 8.51
N PRO A 162 -14.93 14.19 9.62
CA PRO A 162 -14.73 15.63 9.81
C PRO A 162 -13.82 16.29 8.76
N GLU A 163 -12.88 15.53 8.22
CA GLU A 163 -11.92 16.01 7.22
C GLU A 163 -12.37 15.75 5.77
N ALA A 164 -13.65 15.41 5.54
CA ALA A 164 -14.15 15.22 4.19
C ALA A 164 -13.86 16.48 3.34
N PRO A 165 -13.46 16.33 2.05
CA PRO A 165 -13.29 17.47 1.15
C PRO A 165 -14.60 18.27 1.13
N SER A 166 -14.52 19.59 1.27
CA SER A 166 -15.68 20.45 1.10
C SER A 166 -16.23 20.24 -0.32
N SER A 167 -17.46 19.78 -0.43
CA SER A 167 -18.16 19.75 -1.71
C SER A 167 -18.18 21.19 -2.25
N SER A 168 -17.63 21.38 -3.44
CA SER A 168 -17.66 22.65 -4.18
C SER A 168 -19.13 23.00 -4.47
N GLY A 169 -19.82 23.60 -3.51
CA GLY A 169 -21.27 23.81 -3.55
C GLY A 169 -21.83 24.62 -2.38
N ASP A 170 -21.22 24.56 -1.19
CA ASP A 170 -21.64 25.41 -0.07
C ASP A 170 -20.85 26.73 -0.06
N VAL A 171 -21.13 27.57 -1.07
CA VAL A 171 -20.93 29.02 -0.91
C VAL A 171 -22.00 29.49 0.07
N VAL A 172 -21.68 29.44 1.36
CA VAL A 172 -22.46 30.13 2.38
C VAL A 172 -22.24 31.62 2.15
N GLU A 173 -23.16 32.25 1.40
CA GLU A 173 -23.38 33.69 1.44
C GLU A 173 -23.58 34.08 2.91
N ARG A 174 -22.57 34.74 3.48
CA ARG A 174 -22.76 35.53 4.70
C ARG A 174 -22.96 36.97 4.28
N GLN A 175 -24.21 37.43 4.43
CA GLN A 175 -24.55 38.84 4.56
C GLN A 175 -24.00 39.40 5.88
#